data_AF-A0A6A2YWU9-F1
#
_entry.id   AF-A0A6A2YWU9-F1
#
_cell.length_a   1.000
_cell.length_b   1.000
_cell.length_c   1.000
_cell.angle_alpha   90.00
_cell.angle_beta   90.00
_cell.angle_gamma   90.00
#
_symmetry.space_group_name_H-M   'P 1'
#
loop_
_entity.id
_entity.type
_entity.pdbx_description
1 polymer ?
#
loop_
_entity_poly.entity_id
_entity_poly.type
_entity_poly.pdbx_seq_one_letter_code
_entity_poly.pdbx_strand_id
1 'polypeptide(L)'
;MAQPSTITPVPPLKDELDIVIPTIRNLDFLEMWRPFFQPYHLIIVQDGDPSKTIKVPQGFDYELYNRNDINRILGPQVLLHLFQGLCLSMLRLHGLQEEVICDHLGLGVKTGLPYIWHSKASNPFVNLKKEYKGIYWQEELIPFCQSVTLPKDCTTVQQCYIEISKQVKAKLSKVDDYFNTLAGGMVTWIEAWDELNASDAKSAESSNGASK
;
A
#
# COMPACT_ATOMS: atom_id res chain seq x y z
N MET A 1 26.11 -45.71 -6.11
CA MET A 1 26.09 -44.23 -5.97
C MET A 1 24.66 -43.79 -6.18
N ALA A 2 23.96 -43.37 -5.12
CA ALA A 2 22.61 -42.86 -5.24
C ALA A 2 22.66 -41.45 -5.87
N GLN A 3 21.86 -41.21 -6.90
CA GLN A 3 21.72 -39.86 -7.43
C GLN A 3 21.01 -38.97 -6.40
N PRO A 4 21.44 -37.72 -6.20
CA PRO A 4 20.73 -36.81 -5.33
C PRO A 4 19.37 -36.51 -5.97
N SER A 5 18.30 -36.94 -5.30
CA SER A 5 16.94 -36.58 -5.65
C SER A 5 16.80 -35.06 -5.59
N THR A 6 16.62 -34.41 -6.74
CA THR A 6 16.22 -33.00 -6.83
C THR A 6 14.77 -32.89 -6.38
N ILE A 7 14.56 -32.82 -5.06
CA ILE A 7 13.27 -32.43 -4.51
C ILE A 7 13.17 -30.94 -4.80
N THR A 8 12.50 -30.55 -5.89
CA THR A 8 12.11 -29.16 -6.08
C THR A 8 11.06 -28.88 -5.02
N PRO A 9 11.35 -28.11 -3.96
CA PRO A 9 10.35 -27.83 -2.94
C PRO A 9 9.18 -27.15 -3.64
N VAL A 10 7.96 -27.66 -3.40
CA VAL A 10 6.75 -26.96 -3.83
C VAL A 10 6.82 -25.55 -3.24
N PRO A 11 6.71 -24.49 -4.07
CA PRO A 11 6.74 -23.13 -3.57
C PRO A 11 5.63 -22.98 -2.53
N PRO A 12 5.96 -22.58 -1.29
CA PRO A 12 4.94 -22.38 -0.26
C PRO A 12 3.98 -21.27 -0.71
N LEU A 13 2.67 -21.44 -0.51
CA LEU A 13 1.64 -20.43 -0.85
C LEU A 13 1.50 -20.13 -2.34
N LYS A 14 1.88 -21.07 -3.21
CA LYS A 14 1.58 -20.96 -4.63
C LYS A 14 0.06 -20.83 -4.83
N ASP A 15 -0.37 -19.89 -5.66
CA ASP A 15 -1.77 -19.53 -5.91
C ASP A 15 -2.51 -18.84 -4.74
N GLU A 16 -1.83 -18.65 -3.60
CA GLU A 16 -2.35 -17.94 -2.41
C GLU A 16 -1.60 -16.61 -2.15
N LEU A 17 -0.56 -16.30 -2.94
CA LEU A 17 0.33 -15.16 -2.74
C LEU A 17 0.62 -14.43 -4.07
N ASP A 18 0.32 -13.14 -4.08
CA ASP A 18 0.79 -12.18 -5.08
C ASP A 18 1.98 -11.38 -4.55
N ILE A 19 2.94 -11.08 -5.44
CA ILE A 19 4.11 -10.27 -5.09
C ILE A 19 4.00 -8.90 -5.76
N VAL A 20 3.87 -7.85 -4.94
CA VAL A 20 3.82 -6.45 -5.43
C VAL A 20 5.24 -5.88 -5.51
N ILE A 21 5.65 -5.42 -6.70
CA ILE A 21 6.98 -4.87 -6.97
C ILE A 21 6.85 -3.42 -7.43
N PRO A 22 7.01 -2.43 -6.52
CA PRO A 22 7.17 -1.04 -6.91
C PRO A 22 8.56 -0.84 -7.53
N THR A 23 8.63 -0.21 -8.69
CA THR A 23 9.91 0.03 -9.37
C THR A 23 9.97 1.38 -10.09
N ILE A 24 11.14 2.01 -10.03
CA ILE A 24 11.55 3.16 -10.84
C ILE A 24 12.69 2.79 -11.80
N ARG A 25 13.13 1.52 -11.79
CA ARG A 25 14.31 1.01 -12.51
C ARG A 25 13.92 -0.24 -13.32
N ASN A 26 14.92 -0.86 -13.95
CA ASN A 26 14.74 -2.15 -14.63
C ASN A 26 14.48 -3.29 -13.62
N LEU A 27 14.04 -4.43 -14.15
CA LEU A 27 13.66 -5.61 -13.38
C LEU A 27 14.64 -6.78 -13.58
N ASP A 28 15.90 -6.49 -13.90
CA ASP A 28 16.92 -7.51 -14.20
C ASP A 28 17.16 -8.45 -13.00
N PHE A 29 16.89 -7.98 -11.78
CA PHE A 29 16.98 -8.81 -10.57
C PHE A 29 16.02 -10.01 -10.62
N LEU A 30 14.92 -9.93 -11.38
CA LEU A 30 13.99 -11.05 -11.53
C LEU A 30 14.67 -12.27 -12.15
N GLU A 31 15.68 -12.10 -13.01
CA GLU A 31 16.47 -13.23 -13.52
C GLU A 31 17.37 -13.83 -12.43
N MET A 32 18.01 -12.97 -11.63
CA MET A 32 18.88 -13.41 -10.54
C MET A 32 18.12 -14.18 -9.45
N TRP A 33 16.87 -13.77 -9.19
CA TRP A 33 16.01 -14.37 -8.17
C TRP A 33 14.89 -15.22 -8.76
N ARG A 34 14.99 -15.62 -10.03
CA ARG A 34 13.92 -16.32 -10.77
C ARG A 34 13.30 -17.49 -9.99
N PRO A 35 14.06 -18.39 -9.34
CA PRO A 35 13.47 -19.51 -8.60
C PRO A 35 12.51 -19.09 -7.48
N PHE A 36 12.65 -17.87 -6.95
CA PHE A 36 11.86 -17.35 -5.84
C PHE A 36 10.62 -16.57 -6.29
N PHE A 37 10.65 -15.95 -7.48
CA PHE A 37 9.56 -15.09 -7.96
C PHE A 37 8.71 -15.76 -9.04
N GLN A 38 9.34 -16.56 -9.91
CA GLN A 38 8.66 -17.16 -11.06
C GLN A 38 7.43 -18.01 -10.70
N PRO A 39 7.37 -18.72 -9.55
CA PRO A 39 6.19 -19.49 -9.21
C PRO A 39 4.96 -18.68 -8.82
N TYR A 40 5.10 -17.37 -8.57
CA TYR A 40 4.03 -16.50 -8.08
C TYR A 40 3.61 -15.48 -9.14
N HIS A 41 2.40 -14.96 -9.00
CA HIS A 41 1.91 -13.85 -9.81
C HIS A 41 2.53 -12.52 -9.33
N LEU A 42 2.95 -11.68 -10.27
CA LEU A 42 3.62 -10.40 -9.97
C LEU A 42 2.71 -9.21 -10.31
N ILE A 43 2.53 -8.30 -9.35
CA ILE A 43 1.89 -7.00 -9.57
C ILE A 43 2.99 -5.94 -9.62
N ILE A 44 3.33 -5.47 -10.82
CA ILE A 44 4.43 -4.53 -11.02
C ILE A 44 3.87 -3.11 -11.10
N VAL A 45 4.34 -2.24 -10.21
CA VAL A 45 3.93 -0.83 -10.17
C VAL A 45 5.09 0.06 -10.61
N GLN A 46 4.94 0.66 -11.80
CA GLN A 46 5.87 1.63 -12.34
C GLN A 46 5.63 3.01 -11.72
N ASP A 47 6.52 3.38 -10.79
CA ASP A 47 6.53 4.68 -10.10
C ASP A 47 7.39 5.73 -10.86
N GLY A 48 8.05 5.32 -11.94
CA GLY A 48 8.83 6.20 -12.80
C GLY A 48 8.01 6.97 -13.84
N ASP A 49 8.72 7.58 -14.78
CA ASP A 49 8.13 8.20 -15.97
C ASP A 49 7.31 7.17 -16.77
N PRO A 50 5.97 7.36 -16.94
CA PRO A 50 5.10 6.38 -17.60
C PRO A 50 5.37 6.26 -19.11
N SER A 51 6.11 7.20 -19.71
CA SER A 51 6.54 7.08 -21.11
C SER A 51 7.67 6.08 -21.31
N LYS A 52 8.37 5.68 -20.23
CA LYS A 52 9.42 4.68 -20.30
C LYS A 52 8.83 3.28 -20.22
N THR A 53 9.23 2.41 -21.13
CA THR A 53 8.83 1.00 -21.08
C THR A 53 9.71 0.22 -20.11
N ILE A 54 9.11 -0.39 -19.09
CA ILE A 54 9.78 -1.38 -18.25
C ILE A 54 9.70 -2.74 -18.93
N LYS A 55 10.85 -3.43 -19.03
CA LYS A 55 10.93 -4.79 -19.58
C LYS A 55 10.90 -5.79 -18.43
N VAL A 56 9.92 -6.70 -18.47
CA VAL A 56 9.86 -7.87 -17.60
C VAL A 56 10.50 -9.06 -18.35
N PRO A 57 11.37 -9.86 -17.71
CA PRO A 57 11.91 -11.05 -18.36
C PRO A 57 10.81 -12.04 -18.75
N GLN A 58 11.05 -12.87 -19.76
CA GLN A 58 10.04 -13.81 -20.25
C GLN A 58 9.74 -14.92 -19.23
N GLY A 59 8.50 -15.40 -19.23
CA GLY A 59 8.07 -16.54 -18.40
C GLY A 59 7.70 -16.20 -16.96
N PHE A 60 7.45 -14.92 -16.66
CA PHE A 60 6.74 -14.47 -15.47
C PHE A 60 5.27 -14.23 -15.80
N ASP A 61 4.39 -14.57 -14.87
CA ASP A 61 3.00 -14.15 -14.88
C ASP A 61 2.89 -12.81 -14.13
N TYR A 62 2.37 -11.77 -14.79
CA TYR A 62 2.36 -10.43 -14.22
C TYR A 62 1.29 -9.49 -14.79
N GLU A 63 0.87 -8.56 -13.94
CA GLU A 63 0.21 -7.31 -14.33
C GLU A 63 1.16 -6.12 -14.15
N LEU A 64 1.05 -5.12 -15.02
CA LEU A 64 1.86 -3.91 -14.93
C LEU A 64 0.96 -2.68 -14.90
N TYR A 65 1.09 -1.91 -13.82
CA TYR A 65 0.39 -0.67 -13.60
C TYR A 65 1.37 0.50 -13.65
N ASN A 66 0.97 1.60 -14.30
CA ASN A 66 1.70 2.86 -14.22
C ASN A 66 0.75 4.00 -13.79
N ARG A 67 1.31 5.20 -13.66
CA ARG A 67 0.56 6.39 -13.24
C ARG A 67 -0.71 6.65 -14.06
N ASN A 68 -0.72 6.35 -15.37
CA ASN A 68 -1.88 6.58 -16.22
C ASN A 68 -3.01 5.59 -15.90
N ASP A 69 -2.68 4.33 -15.65
CA ASP A 69 -3.66 3.30 -15.27
C ASP A 69 -4.30 3.67 -13.93
N ILE A 70 -3.48 4.06 -12.96
CA ILE A 70 -3.96 4.44 -11.64
C ILE A 70 -4.86 5.68 -11.72
N ASN A 71 -4.47 6.72 -12.48
CA ASN A 71 -5.31 7.91 -12.67
C ASN A 71 -6.63 7.58 -13.38
N ARG A 72 -6.65 6.61 -14.29
CA ARG A 72 -7.87 6.15 -14.97
C ARG A 72 -8.79 5.39 -14.01
N ILE A 73 -8.23 4.57 -13.14
CA ILE A 73 -9.00 3.68 -12.24
C ILE A 73 -9.48 4.44 -11.01
N LEU A 74 -8.59 5.15 -10.31
CA LEU A 74 -8.88 5.80 -9.02
C LEU A 74 -9.16 7.30 -9.16
N GLY A 75 -8.99 7.87 -10.36
CA GLY A 75 -9.09 9.31 -10.58
C GLY A 75 -7.82 10.08 -10.17
N PRO A 76 -7.63 11.30 -10.70
CA PRO A 76 -6.39 12.07 -10.53
C PRO A 76 -6.14 12.59 -9.10
N GLN A 77 -7.16 12.59 -8.24
CA GLN A 77 -7.08 13.15 -6.88
C GLN A 77 -6.53 12.16 -5.86
N VAL A 78 -6.68 10.85 -6.09
CA VAL A 78 -6.40 9.78 -5.13
C VAL A 78 -4.91 9.43 -5.07
N LEU A 79 -4.24 9.38 -6.22
CA LEU A 79 -2.84 8.93 -6.30
C LEU A 79 -1.83 9.94 -5.76
N LEU A 80 -2.13 11.24 -5.86
CA LEU A 80 -1.22 12.29 -5.39
C LEU A 80 -0.97 12.19 -3.87
N HIS A 81 -1.82 11.49 -3.11
CA HIS A 81 -1.79 11.50 -1.65
C HIS A 81 -1.47 10.14 -1.03
N LEU A 82 -1.72 9.01 -1.71
CA LEU A 82 -1.33 7.69 -1.19
C LEU A 82 0.17 7.39 -1.36
N PHE A 83 0.80 7.96 -2.39
CA PHE A 83 2.19 7.67 -2.77
C PHE A 83 3.15 8.87 -2.71
N GLN A 84 2.66 10.09 -2.48
CA GLN A 84 3.58 11.17 -2.11
C GLN A 84 4.04 10.91 -0.68
N GLY A 85 5.17 10.22 -0.56
CA GLY A 85 6.01 10.24 0.61
C GLY A 85 6.34 11.67 1.00
N LEU A 86 5.47 12.28 1.82
CA LEU A 86 5.83 13.36 2.71
C LEU A 86 6.59 12.71 3.87
N CYS A 87 7.89 12.52 3.64
CA CYS A 87 8.77 11.92 4.63
C CYS A 87 8.74 12.72 5.94
N LEU A 88 8.92 11.98 7.05
CA LEU A 88 8.78 12.35 8.46
C LEU A 88 7.38 12.69 8.99
N SER A 89 6.62 13.59 8.36
CA SER A 89 5.30 13.97 8.91
C SER A 89 4.21 12.94 8.58
N MET A 90 4.19 12.42 7.34
CA MET A 90 3.16 11.48 6.89
C MET A 90 3.43 10.05 7.33
N LEU A 91 4.69 9.61 7.40
CA LEU A 91 5.04 8.31 7.98
C LEU A 91 4.64 8.25 9.47
N ARG A 92 4.75 9.38 10.17
CA ARG A 92 4.30 9.50 11.56
C ARG A 92 2.79 9.56 11.64
N LEU A 93 2.09 10.27 10.75
CA LEU A 93 0.63 10.26 10.71
C LEU A 93 0.07 8.87 10.41
N HIS A 94 0.54 8.18 9.37
CA HIS A 94 0.07 6.84 9.04
C HIS A 94 0.42 5.83 10.13
N GLY A 95 1.64 5.88 10.68
CA GLY A 95 2.02 5.04 11.80
C GLY A 95 1.16 5.30 13.05
N LEU A 96 0.84 6.57 13.35
CA LEU A 96 -0.03 6.93 14.47
C LEU A 96 -1.50 6.57 14.19
N GLN A 97 -1.99 6.67 12.95
CA GLN A 97 -3.33 6.24 12.58
C GLN A 97 -3.47 4.73 12.69
N GLU A 98 -2.48 3.99 12.18
CA GLU A 98 -2.41 2.53 12.31
C GLU A 98 -2.36 2.12 13.78
N GLU A 99 -1.53 2.78 14.59
CA GLU A 99 -1.47 2.57 16.04
C GLU A 99 -2.84 2.80 16.71
N VAL A 100 -3.52 3.91 16.41
CA VAL A 100 -4.86 4.20 16.94
C VAL A 100 -5.89 3.12 16.55
N ILE A 101 -5.85 2.65 15.30
CA ILE A 101 -6.75 1.58 14.84
C ILE A 101 -6.40 0.26 15.52
N CYS A 102 -5.12 -0.09 15.58
CA CYS A 102 -4.65 -1.31 16.22
C CYS A 102 -5.03 -1.34 17.70
N ASP A 103 -4.79 -0.25 18.44
CA ASP A 103 -5.17 -0.12 19.85
C ASP A 103 -6.70 -0.24 20.03
N HIS A 104 -7.48 0.39 19.16
CA HIS A 104 -8.95 0.33 19.22
C HIS A 104 -9.49 -1.08 18.98
N LEU A 105 -8.89 -1.81 18.03
CA LEU A 105 -9.30 -3.15 17.64
C LEU A 105 -8.58 -4.27 18.41
N GLY A 106 -7.63 -3.94 19.29
CA GLY A 106 -6.81 -4.91 20.02
C GLY A 106 -5.85 -5.71 19.14
N LEU A 107 -5.41 -5.11 18.02
CA LEU A 107 -4.46 -5.71 17.07
C LEU A 107 -3.02 -5.35 17.46
N GLY A 108 -2.07 -6.22 17.13
CA GLY A 108 -0.65 -5.99 17.34
C GLY A 108 0.12 -5.96 16.02
N VAL A 109 1.00 -4.98 15.87
CA VAL A 109 1.94 -4.91 14.74
C VAL A 109 3.22 -5.67 15.09
N LYS A 110 3.69 -6.54 14.20
CA LYS A 110 4.94 -7.27 14.37
C LYS A 110 5.88 -7.04 13.20
N THR A 111 7.12 -6.65 13.50
CA THR A 111 8.21 -6.61 12.53
C THR A 111 9.09 -7.86 12.68
N GLY A 112 9.68 -8.32 11.58
CA GLY A 112 10.45 -9.56 11.52
C GLY A 112 11.68 -9.46 10.62
N LEU A 113 12.58 -10.43 10.78
CA LEU A 113 13.73 -10.58 9.90
C LEU A 113 13.31 -11.15 8.54
N PRO A 114 14.06 -10.85 7.46
CA PRO A 114 15.28 -10.05 7.43
C PRO A 114 15.01 -8.53 7.36
N TYR A 115 15.86 -7.74 8.01
CA TYR A 115 15.85 -6.29 7.79
C TYR A 115 16.54 -5.95 6.47
N ILE A 116 15.88 -5.13 5.67
CA ILE A 116 16.44 -4.62 4.41
C ILE A 116 17.25 -3.37 4.71
N TRP A 117 18.54 -3.42 4.40
CA TRP A 117 19.39 -2.23 4.46
C TRP A 117 19.22 -1.41 3.17
N HIS A 118 18.64 -0.23 3.29
CA HIS A 118 18.49 0.69 2.16
C HIS A 118 19.65 1.70 2.12
N SER A 119 20.52 1.57 1.12
CA SER A 119 21.55 2.56 0.80
C SER A 119 20.90 3.80 0.17
N LYS A 120 20.50 4.75 1.01
CA LYS A 120 19.81 6.00 0.65
C LYS A 120 20.33 6.59 -0.67
N ALA A 121 19.47 6.64 -1.69
CA ALA A 121 19.81 7.15 -3.02
C ALA A 121 19.26 8.57 -3.30
N SER A 122 18.55 9.18 -2.35
CA SER A 122 17.85 10.46 -2.54
C SER A 122 18.63 11.65 -1.96
N ASN A 123 18.54 12.81 -2.62
CA ASN A 123 19.12 14.06 -2.11
C ASN A 123 18.27 14.63 -0.97
N PRO A 124 18.80 14.72 0.26
CA PRO A 124 18.02 15.15 1.43
C PRO A 124 17.50 16.58 1.32
N PHE A 125 18.24 17.49 0.66
CA PHE A 125 17.85 18.89 0.53
C PHE A 125 16.73 19.10 -0.50
N VAL A 126 16.71 18.29 -1.56
CA VAL A 126 15.62 18.33 -2.55
C VAL A 126 14.32 17.83 -1.91
N ASN A 127 14.39 16.79 -1.09
CA ASN A 127 13.22 16.27 -0.36
C ASN A 127 12.74 17.28 0.68
N LEU A 128 13.66 17.85 1.48
CA LEU A 128 13.32 18.87 2.47
C LEU A 128 12.59 20.07 1.85
N LYS A 129 13.01 20.52 0.66
CA LYS A 129 12.31 21.60 -0.07
C LYS A 129 10.92 21.23 -0.53
N LYS A 130 10.67 19.95 -0.87
CA LYS A 130 9.33 19.47 -1.23
C LYS A 130 8.43 19.29 -0.01
N GLU A 131 9.02 18.93 1.12
CA GLU A 131 8.32 18.49 2.33
C GLU A 131 8.27 19.55 3.44
N TYR A 132 8.82 20.75 3.20
CA TYR A 132 9.02 21.78 4.24
C TYR A 132 7.73 22.14 5.00
N LYS A 133 6.57 22.14 4.33
CA LYS A 133 5.26 22.38 4.97
C LYS A 133 4.96 21.39 6.09
N GLY A 134 5.38 20.13 5.94
CA GLY A 134 5.21 19.09 6.93
C GLY A 134 5.95 19.35 8.24
N ILE A 135 6.96 20.24 8.26
CA ILE A 135 7.61 20.69 9.49
C ILE A 135 6.66 21.57 10.30
N TYR A 136 5.95 22.49 9.64
CA TYR A 136 5.00 23.39 10.30
C TYR A 136 3.72 22.66 10.71
N TRP A 137 3.25 21.74 9.87
CA TRP A 137 2.04 20.97 10.17
C TRP A 137 2.19 20.09 11.40
N GLN A 138 3.41 19.69 11.79
CA GLN A 138 3.64 18.81 12.95
C GLN A 138 3.05 19.35 14.26
N GLU A 139 3.04 20.67 14.45
CA GLU A 139 2.48 21.31 15.64
C GLU A 139 0.97 21.07 15.78
N GLU A 140 0.26 20.89 14.66
CA GLU A 140 -1.17 20.58 14.64
C GLU A 140 -1.42 19.07 14.55
N LEU A 141 -0.58 18.35 13.79
CA LEU A 141 -0.73 16.94 13.50
C LEU A 141 -0.46 16.03 14.70
N ILE A 142 0.57 16.32 15.50
CA ILE A 142 0.93 15.49 16.66
C ILE A 142 -0.19 15.54 17.72
N PRO A 143 -0.67 16.72 18.16
CA PRO A 143 -1.79 16.79 19.09
C PRO A 143 -3.07 16.20 18.50
N PHE A 144 -3.31 16.40 17.20
CA PHE A 144 -4.44 15.79 16.50
C PHE A 144 -4.42 14.27 16.67
N CYS A 145 -3.33 13.59 16.28
CA CYS A 145 -3.20 12.13 16.36
C CYS A 145 -3.37 11.61 17.79
N GLN A 146 -2.73 12.26 18.76
CA GLN A 146 -2.86 11.90 20.17
C GLN A 146 -4.29 12.09 20.72
N SER A 147 -5.08 12.96 20.10
CA SER A 147 -6.47 13.22 20.47
C SER A 147 -7.50 12.34 19.76
N VAL A 148 -7.09 11.59 18.72
CA VAL A 148 -8.02 10.76 17.97
C VAL A 148 -8.57 9.68 18.88
N THR A 149 -9.89 9.66 18.99
CA THR A 149 -10.62 8.57 19.65
C THR A 149 -11.62 8.01 18.66
N LEU A 150 -11.76 6.69 18.67
CA LEU A 150 -12.66 5.97 17.79
C LEU A 150 -13.92 5.53 18.56
N PRO A 151 -15.12 5.74 18.00
CA PRO A 151 -16.36 5.23 18.55
C PRO A 151 -16.35 3.70 18.70
N LYS A 152 -16.95 3.16 19.76
CA LYS A 152 -16.94 1.71 20.05
C LYS A 152 -17.66 0.84 19.01
N ASP A 153 -18.50 1.45 18.18
CA ASP A 153 -19.18 0.81 17.06
C ASP A 153 -18.30 0.68 15.81
N CYS A 154 -17.12 1.31 15.78
CA CYS A 154 -16.10 1.08 14.75
C CYS A 154 -15.37 -0.25 15.02
N THR A 155 -15.92 -1.34 14.51
CA THR A 155 -15.42 -2.70 14.78
C THR A 155 -14.55 -3.28 13.66
N THR A 156 -14.37 -2.53 12.58
CA THR A 156 -13.59 -2.93 11.40
C THR A 156 -12.57 -1.86 11.04
N VAL A 157 -11.47 -2.26 10.40
CA VAL A 157 -10.42 -1.33 9.93
C VAL A 157 -11.01 -0.27 9.00
N GLN A 158 -11.91 -0.66 8.10
CA GLN A 158 -12.60 0.25 7.18
C GLN A 158 -13.39 1.33 7.93
N GLN A 159 -14.22 0.95 8.90
CA GLN A 159 -14.99 1.89 9.71
C GLN A 159 -14.09 2.86 10.48
N CYS A 160 -13.02 2.34 11.10
CA CYS A 160 -12.06 3.17 11.81
C CYS A 160 -11.38 4.17 10.87
N TYR A 161 -10.94 3.73 9.69
CA TYR A 161 -10.25 4.59 8.72
C TYR A 161 -11.17 5.69 8.16
N ILE A 162 -12.43 5.35 7.89
CA ILE A 162 -13.47 6.33 7.50
C ILE A 162 -13.76 7.32 8.62
N GLU A 163 -13.78 6.89 9.88
CA GLU A 163 -13.99 7.80 11.00
C GLU A 163 -12.81 8.77 11.18
N ILE A 164 -11.59 8.27 11.02
CA ILE A 164 -10.38 9.13 11.02
C ILE A 164 -10.45 10.13 9.87
N SER A 165 -10.89 9.74 8.67
CA SER A 165 -10.98 10.67 7.54
C SER A 165 -11.92 11.85 7.81
N LYS A 166 -13.05 11.61 8.49
CA LYS A 166 -13.96 12.68 8.95
C LYS A 166 -13.27 13.61 9.93
N GLN A 167 -12.52 13.07 10.90
CA GLN A 167 -11.79 13.86 11.88
C GLN A 167 -10.65 14.68 11.24
N VAL A 168 -9.90 14.10 10.29
CA VAL A 168 -8.88 14.79 9.49
C VAL A 168 -9.52 15.97 8.75
N LYS A 169 -10.64 15.74 8.06
CA LYS A 169 -11.36 16.81 7.35
C LYS A 169 -11.87 17.88 8.30
N ALA A 170 -12.39 17.52 9.46
CA ALA A 170 -12.96 18.49 10.40
C ALA A 170 -11.89 19.35 11.10
N LYS A 171 -10.77 18.73 11.49
CA LYS A 171 -9.74 19.38 12.33
C LYS A 171 -8.58 19.96 11.51
N LEU A 172 -8.14 19.29 10.45
CA LEU A 172 -6.92 19.63 9.72
C LEU A 172 -7.15 20.39 8.40
N SER A 173 -8.38 20.41 7.87
CA SER A 173 -8.71 21.18 6.66
C SER A 173 -8.38 22.67 6.76
N LYS A 174 -8.36 23.23 7.97
CA LYS A 174 -8.01 24.63 8.22
C LYS A 174 -6.51 24.89 8.16
N VAL A 175 -5.69 23.85 8.27
CA VAL A 175 -4.23 23.94 8.27
C VAL A 175 -3.70 24.08 6.84
N ASP A 176 -4.22 23.26 5.92
CA ASP A 176 -3.90 23.32 4.49
C ASP A 176 -4.96 22.52 3.69
N ASP A 177 -5.28 22.96 2.48
CA ASP A 177 -6.21 22.27 1.58
C ASP A 177 -5.77 20.84 1.22
N TYR A 178 -4.49 20.53 1.38
CA TYR A 178 -3.96 19.17 1.34
C TYR A 178 -4.81 18.21 2.18
N PHE A 179 -5.21 18.59 3.39
CA PHE A 179 -5.96 17.70 4.29
C PHE A 179 -7.40 17.45 3.86
N ASN A 180 -8.02 18.39 3.12
CA ASN A 180 -9.31 18.15 2.48
C ASN A 180 -9.20 17.05 1.43
N THR A 181 -8.13 17.09 0.64
CA THR A 181 -7.87 16.11 -0.41
C THR A 181 -7.46 14.77 0.18
N LEU A 182 -6.61 14.76 1.22
CA LEU A 182 -6.22 13.56 1.96
C LEU A 182 -7.45 12.84 2.52
N ALA A 183 -8.35 13.55 3.21
CA ALA A 183 -9.55 12.94 3.75
C ALA A 183 -10.45 12.33 2.66
N GLY A 184 -10.56 12.99 1.50
CA GLY A 184 -11.25 12.41 0.34
C GLY A 184 -10.58 11.14 -0.17
N GLY A 185 -9.26 11.18 -0.35
CA GLY A 185 -8.47 10.02 -0.78
C GLY A 185 -8.55 8.84 0.19
N MET A 186 -8.60 9.09 1.50
CA MET A 186 -8.80 8.04 2.51
C MET A 186 -10.13 7.31 2.31
N VAL A 187 -11.22 8.02 1.97
CA VAL A 187 -12.53 7.41 1.70
C VAL A 187 -12.49 6.61 0.41
N THR A 188 -11.98 7.20 -0.67
CA THR A 188 -11.89 6.52 -1.97
C THR A 188 -11.04 5.26 -1.90
N TRP A 189 -10.01 5.23 -1.05
CA TRP A 189 -9.23 4.02 -0.82
C TRP A 189 -10.07 2.88 -0.22
N ILE A 190 -10.90 3.18 0.77
CA ILE A 190 -11.80 2.18 1.38
C ILE A 190 -12.88 1.75 0.40
N GLU A 191 -13.44 2.67 -0.38
CA GLU A 191 -14.40 2.34 -1.44
C GLU A 191 -13.78 1.38 -2.48
N ALA A 192 -12.59 1.69 -2.98
CA ALA A 192 -11.86 0.83 -3.91
C ALA A 192 -11.52 -0.54 -3.29
N TRP A 193 -11.13 -0.56 -2.01
CA TRP A 193 -10.86 -1.79 -1.27
C TRP A 193 -12.12 -2.66 -1.16
N ASP A 194 -13.26 -2.07 -0.77
CA ASP A 194 -14.51 -2.79 -0.63
C ASP A 194 -15.04 -3.28 -1.98
N GLU A 195 -14.88 -2.50 -3.06
CA GLU A 195 -15.25 -2.94 -4.42
C GLU A 195 -14.44 -4.16 -4.86
N LEU A 196 -13.12 -4.16 -4.65
CA LEU A 196 -12.25 -5.29 -4.98
C LEU A 196 -12.63 -6.55 -4.20
N ASN A 197 -12.87 -6.41 -2.90
CA ASN A 197 -13.17 -7.56 -2.03
C ASN A 197 -14.65 -8.00 -2.12
N ALA A 198 -15.55 -7.18 -2.66
CA ALA A 198 -16.93 -7.58 -2.95
C ALA A 198 -17.03 -8.60 -4.09
N SER A 199 -16.05 -8.60 -5.02
CA SER A 199 -15.95 -9.58 -6.11
C SER A 199 -15.66 -10.99 -5.60
N ASP A 200 -14.78 -11.10 -4.60
CA ASP A 200 -14.33 -12.38 -4.05
C ASP A 200 -15.41 -13.10 -3.24
N ALA A 201 -16.33 -12.35 -2.63
CA ALA A 201 -17.51 -12.91 -1.99
C ALA A 201 -18.49 -13.54 -3.02
N LYS A 202 -18.62 -12.95 -4.21
CA LYS A 202 -19.52 -13.46 -5.28
C LYS A 202 -18.94 -14.67 -6.02
N SER A 203 -17.63 -14.74 -6.20
CA SER A 203 -16.97 -15.90 -6.81
C SER A 203 -17.03 -17.12 -5.88
N ALA A 204 -16.96 -16.94 -4.56
CA ALA A 204 -17.11 -18.00 -3.57
C ALA A 204 -18.54 -18.61 -3.53
N GLU A 205 -19.59 -17.77 -3.63
CA GLU A 205 -20.99 -18.25 -3.63
C GLU A 205 -21.36 -19.07 -4.88
N SER A 206 -20.62 -18.92 -5.98
CA SER A 206 -20.85 -19.63 -7.24
C SER A 206 -20.39 -21.10 -7.23
N SER A 207 -19.64 -21.53 -6.20
CA SER A 207 -19.02 -22.86 -6.15
C SER A 207 -19.80 -23.94 -5.38
N ASN A 208 -20.89 -23.57 -4.69
CA ASN A 208 -21.72 -24.51 -3.93
C ASN A 208 -23.07 -24.86 -4.61
N GLY A 209 -23.04 -25.06 -5.93
CA GLY A 209 -24.15 -25.68 -6.67
C GLY A 209 -24.08 -27.20 -6.62
N ALA A 210 -24.93 -27.81 -5.80
CA ALA A 210 -25.06 -29.25 -5.58
C ALA A 210 -25.15 -30.08 -6.88
N SER A 211 -24.25 -31.05 -7.04
CA SER A 211 -24.42 -32.15 -7.99
C SER A 211 -25.48 -33.12 -7.46
N LYS A 212 -26.58 -33.25 -8.21
CA LYS A 212 -27.37 -34.48 -8.26
C LYS A 212 -26.83 -35.37 -9.37
#